data_AF-A0A960E4E3-F1
#
_entry.id   AF-A0A960E4E3-F1
#
_cell.length_a   1.000
_cell.length_b   1.000
_cell.length_c   1.000
_cell.angle_alpha   90.00
_cell.angle_beta   90.00
_cell.angle_gamma   90.00
#
_symmetry.space_group_name_H-M   'P 1'
#
loop_
_entity.id
_entity.type
_entity.pdbx_description
1 polymer ?
#
loop_
_entity_poly.entity_id
_entity_poly.type
_entity_poly.pdbx_seq_one_letter_code
_entity_poly.pdbx_strand_id
1 'polypeptide(L)'
;MAVVAVAAAIVVGATVAPAPSGAAASDVSPFSSVDAFVSQQYRDLHGREATTLDRSTHGYPLTNGLATAAEEILAISAEPGSADKVGPLTRLYRAYFLRTPDAGGLQFWLTRYRSGRYLWWISSSFAASSEFTNRYGALSNAEFVNLVYQNVLGRPGDAGGIAYWKR
;
A
#
# COMPACT_ATOMS: atom_id res chain seq x y z
N MET A 1 -9.01 19.38 18.09
CA MET A 1 -8.73 18.68 16.82
C MET A 1 -7.33 19.06 16.39
N ALA A 2 -6.35 18.20 16.65
CA ALA A 2 -4.98 18.33 16.16
C ALA A 2 -4.50 16.91 15.92
N VAL A 3 -4.56 16.45 14.67
CA VAL A 3 -3.92 15.19 14.29
C VAL A 3 -2.48 15.55 13.96
N VAL A 4 -1.60 15.14 14.85
CA VAL A 4 -0.14 15.21 14.72
C VAL A 4 0.24 14.42 13.47
N ALA A 5 0.62 15.12 12.41
CA ALA A 5 1.39 14.55 11.32
C ALA A 5 2.80 14.30 11.86
N VAL A 6 3.12 13.04 12.17
CA VAL A 6 4.50 12.64 12.43
C VAL A 6 5.22 12.60 11.08
N ALA A 7 5.67 13.77 10.65
CA ALA A 7 6.82 13.89 9.76
C ALA A 7 8.08 13.75 10.63
N ALA A 8 8.66 12.57 10.62
CA ALA A 8 10.03 12.30 11.06
C ALA A 8 10.59 11.32 10.01
N ALA A 9 11.65 11.64 9.29
CA ALA A 9 12.92 11.99 9.87
C ALA A 9 13.62 13.17 9.16
N ILE A 10 13.99 14.17 9.96
CA ILE A 10 15.22 14.91 9.76
C ILE A 10 16.35 14.02 10.31
N VAL A 11 17.27 13.59 9.45
CA VAL A 11 18.63 13.27 9.89
C VAL A 11 19.51 14.44 9.51
N VAL A 12 19.99 15.12 10.54
CA VAL A 12 21.03 16.15 10.51
C VAL A 12 22.36 15.49 10.15
N GLY A 13 23.11 16.11 9.23
CA GLY A 13 24.57 16.12 9.26
C GLY A 13 25.29 14.80 8.97
N ALA A 14 25.28 14.35 7.73
CA ALA A 14 26.39 13.60 7.18
C ALA A 14 26.68 14.15 5.78
N THR A 15 27.87 14.71 5.58
CA THR A 15 28.40 14.93 4.23
C THR A 15 28.69 13.56 3.62
N VAL A 16 27.64 12.91 3.12
CA VAL A 16 27.75 11.69 2.33
C VAL A 16 28.11 12.14 0.92
N ALA A 17 29.27 11.69 0.45
CA ALA A 17 29.71 11.87 -0.93
C ALA A 17 28.59 11.45 -1.90
N PRO A 18 28.39 12.13 -3.04
CA PRO A 18 27.35 11.75 -3.99
C PRO A 18 27.54 10.28 -4.40
N ALA A 19 26.56 9.44 -4.09
CA ALA A 19 26.49 8.09 -4.63
C ALA A 19 26.40 8.19 -6.17
N PRO A 20 27.05 7.28 -6.92
CA PRO A 20 27.05 7.34 -8.36
C PRO A 20 25.63 7.18 -8.90
N SER A 21 25.27 8.04 -9.84
CA SER A 21 23.97 8.23 -10.50
C SER A 21 23.36 6.97 -11.15
N GLY A 22 24.01 5.80 -11.06
CA GLY A 22 23.59 4.53 -11.65
C GLY A 22 22.73 3.63 -10.75
N ALA A 23 22.79 3.79 -9.42
CA ALA A 23 22.00 2.95 -8.50
C ALA A 23 20.49 3.22 -8.62
N ALA A 24 20.11 4.50 -8.69
CA ALA A 24 18.73 4.94 -8.84
C ALA A 24 18.07 4.45 -10.15
N ALA A 25 18.81 4.46 -11.26
CA ALA A 25 18.30 4.08 -12.58
C ALA A 25 17.98 2.58 -12.71
N SER A 26 18.68 1.74 -11.93
CA SER A 26 18.45 0.30 -11.88
C SER A 26 17.15 -0.04 -11.15
N ASP A 27 16.91 0.68 -10.04
CA ASP A 27 15.79 0.42 -9.13
C ASP A 27 14.44 0.85 -9.72
N VAL A 28 14.45 1.84 -10.62
CA VAL A 28 13.24 2.30 -11.33
C VAL A 28 13.05 1.63 -12.69
N SER A 29 13.79 0.59 -13.04
CA SER A 29 13.53 -0.19 -14.27
C SER A 29 12.11 -0.81 -14.22
N PRO A 30 11.33 -0.85 -15.32
CA PRO A 30 11.67 -0.55 -16.72
C PRO A 30 11.45 0.91 -17.15
N PHE A 31 11.31 1.85 -16.22
CA PHE A 31 11.07 3.25 -16.56
C PHE A 31 12.34 3.93 -17.09
N SER A 32 12.17 4.82 -18.08
CA SER A 32 13.28 5.53 -18.71
C SER A 32 13.90 6.63 -17.85
N SER A 33 13.23 7.02 -16.75
CA SER A 33 13.73 7.97 -15.75
C SER A 33 12.97 7.87 -14.43
N VAL A 34 13.54 8.45 -13.37
CA VAL A 34 12.86 8.63 -12.07
C VAL A 34 11.57 9.45 -12.24
N ASP A 35 11.61 10.52 -13.04
CA ASP A 35 10.42 11.34 -13.33
C ASP A 35 9.32 10.53 -14.04
N ALA A 36 9.68 9.65 -14.97
CA ALA A 36 8.74 8.77 -15.66
C ALA A 36 8.12 7.75 -14.70
N PHE A 37 8.93 7.19 -13.81
CA PHE A 37 8.47 6.32 -12.73
C PHE A 37 7.46 7.03 -11.82
N VAL A 38 7.81 8.19 -11.26
CA VAL A 38 6.93 8.95 -10.36
C VAL A 38 5.64 9.34 -11.07
N SER A 39 5.74 9.84 -12.31
CA SER A 39 4.56 10.21 -13.11
C SER A 39 3.62 9.03 -13.32
N GLN A 40 4.17 7.84 -13.56
CA GLN A 40 3.37 6.64 -13.69
C GLN A 40 2.71 6.25 -12.36
N GLN A 41 3.42 6.33 -11.23
CA GLN A 41 2.84 6.02 -9.92
C GLN A 41 1.68 6.95 -9.57
N TYR A 42 1.72 8.23 -9.91
CA TYR A 42 0.58 9.13 -9.68
C TYR A 42 -0.64 8.80 -10.56
N ARG A 43 -0.45 8.44 -11.84
CA ARG A 43 -1.56 7.93 -12.66
C ARG A 43 -2.14 6.64 -12.05
N ASP A 44 -1.26 5.77 -11.57
CA ASP A 44 -1.63 4.46 -11.08
C ASP A 44 -2.25 4.47 -9.69
N LEU A 45 -1.86 5.40 -8.82
CA LEU A 45 -2.30 5.43 -7.43
C LEU A 45 -3.31 6.55 -7.18
N HIS A 46 -3.18 7.68 -7.86
CA HIS A 46 -4.03 8.87 -7.67
C HIS A 46 -5.00 9.13 -8.82
N GLY A 47 -4.76 8.55 -10.01
CA GLY A 47 -5.61 8.81 -11.18
C GLY A 47 -5.43 10.21 -11.77
N ARG A 48 -4.33 10.88 -11.44
CA ARG A 48 -3.95 12.21 -11.96
C ARG A 48 -2.50 12.20 -12.44
N GLU A 49 -2.13 13.19 -13.25
CA GLU A 49 -0.72 13.44 -13.58
C GLU A 49 0.05 13.95 -12.35
N ALA A 50 1.33 13.57 -12.26
CA ALA A 50 2.24 14.14 -11.28
C ALA A 50 2.56 15.60 -11.63
N THR A 51 2.46 16.47 -10.63
CA THR A 51 2.93 17.86 -10.72
C THR A 51 4.45 17.92 -10.64
N THR A 52 5.03 19.11 -10.90
CA THR A 52 6.47 19.33 -10.69
C THR A 52 6.87 19.09 -9.22
N LEU A 53 6.00 19.48 -8.27
CA LEU A 53 6.26 19.28 -6.85
C LEU A 53 6.29 17.79 -6.51
N ASP A 54 5.32 17.01 -6.99
CA ASP A 54 5.26 15.56 -6.78
C ASP A 54 6.53 14.88 -7.30
N ARG A 55 6.94 15.19 -8.55
CA ARG A 55 8.17 14.64 -9.14
C ARG A 55 9.42 15.02 -8.36
N SER A 56 9.53 16.26 -7.90
CA SER A 56 10.67 16.68 -7.08
C SER A 56 10.70 16.01 -5.71
N THR A 57 9.54 15.85 -5.07
CA THR A 57 9.40 15.29 -3.71
C THR A 57 9.76 13.80 -3.70
N HIS A 58 9.21 13.03 -4.63
CA HIS A 58 9.44 11.58 -4.70
C HIS A 58 10.65 11.19 -5.55
N GLY A 59 11.12 12.07 -6.43
CA GLY A 59 12.30 11.83 -7.26
C GLY A 59 13.63 12.08 -6.54
N TYR A 60 13.65 13.00 -5.57
CA TYR A 60 14.86 13.32 -4.82
C TYR A 60 15.39 12.13 -4.00
N PRO A 61 14.57 11.40 -3.21
CA PRO A 61 15.05 10.24 -2.45
C PRO A 61 15.63 9.14 -3.35
N LEU A 62 14.99 8.86 -4.49
CA LEU A 62 15.45 7.85 -5.46
C LEU A 62 16.79 8.23 -6.07
N THR A 63 16.91 9.47 -6.55
CA THR A 63 18.12 9.96 -7.23
C THR A 63 19.34 9.99 -6.31
N ASN A 64 19.12 10.22 -5.01
CA ASN A 64 20.17 10.29 -4.00
C ASN A 64 20.36 8.97 -3.22
N GLY A 65 19.65 7.90 -3.59
CA GLY A 65 19.74 6.60 -2.93
C GLY A 65 19.29 6.61 -1.47
N LEU A 66 18.39 7.52 -1.11
CA LEU A 66 17.81 7.65 0.25
C LEU A 66 16.57 6.79 0.45
N ALA A 67 15.93 6.38 -0.65
CA ALA A 67 14.81 5.45 -0.66
C ALA A 67 14.87 4.58 -1.91
N THR A 68 14.24 3.43 -1.82
CA THR A 68 13.99 2.52 -2.94
C THR A 68 12.68 2.87 -3.65
N ALA A 69 12.51 2.41 -4.89
CA ALA A 69 11.28 2.52 -5.66
C ALA A 69 10.08 1.93 -4.91
N ALA A 70 10.29 0.85 -4.16
CA ALA A 70 9.25 0.22 -3.35
C ALA A 70 8.79 1.12 -2.18
N GLU A 71 9.72 1.78 -1.50
CA GLU A 71 9.43 2.72 -0.42
C GLU A 71 8.67 3.95 -0.96
N GLU A 72 9.06 4.47 -2.12
CA GLU A 72 8.37 5.59 -2.75
C GLU A 72 6.96 5.24 -3.25
N ILE A 73 6.74 4.03 -3.79
CA ILE A 73 5.38 3.58 -4.15
C ILE A 73 4.48 3.57 -2.92
N LEU A 74 5.01 3.11 -1.78
CA LEU A 74 4.25 3.10 -0.52
C LEU A 74 3.98 4.53 -0.03
N ALA A 75 4.97 5.43 -0.12
CA ALA A 75 4.83 6.83 0.24
C ALA A 75 3.76 7.53 -0.61
N ILE A 76 3.84 7.42 -1.94
CA ILE A 76 2.86 7.98 -2.89
C ILE A 76 1.46 7.39 -2.63
N SER A 77 1.36 6.09 -2.34
CA SER A 77 0.07 5.44 -2.04
C SER A 77 -0.59 5.95 -0.76
N ALA A 78 0.20 6.43 0.19
CA ALA A 78 -0.29 6.91 1.49
C ALA A 78 -0.76 8.37 1.46
N GLU A 79 -0.49 9.09 0.36
CA GLU A 79 -0.87 10.50 0.24
C GLU A 79 -2.40 10.70 0.18
N PRO A 80 -2.90 11.80 0.76
CA PRO A 80 -4.30 12.19 0.62
C PRO A 80 -4.68 12.34 -0.87
N GLY A 81 -5.82 11.76 -1.25
CA GLY A 81 -6.30 11.81 -2.63
C GLY A 81 -5.87 10.65 -3.52
N SER A 82 -5.15 9.65 -2.99
CA SER A 82 -4.99 8.36 -3.69
C SER A 82 -6.37 7.83 -4.10
N ALA A 83 -6.51 7.37 -5.34
CA ALA A 83 -7.78 7.01 -5.98
C ALA A 83 -8.64 6.12 -5.08
N ASP A 84 -9.97 6.23 -5.19
CA ASP A 84 -11.00 5.54 -4.39
C ASP A 84 -10.77 4.03 -4.20
N LYS A 85 -9.96 3.41 -5.07
CA LYS A 85 -9.64 1.99 -5.09
C LYS A 85 -8.44 1.58 -4.23
N VAL A 86 -7.51 2.48 -3.90
CA VAL A 86 -6.33 2.17 -3.07
C VAL A 86 -6.74 1.89 -1.63
N GLY A 87 -7.52 2.80 -1.04
CA GLY A 87 -7.97 2.67 0.36
C GLY A 87 -8.65 1.33 0.69
N PRO A 88 -9.62 0.85 -0.12
CA PRO A 88 -10.23 -0.46 0.08
C PRO A 88 -9.23 -1.62 0.04
N LEU A 89 -8.25 -1.60 -0.87
CA LEU A 89 -7.23 -2.65 -0.96
C LEU A 89 -6.32 -2.65 0.27
N THR A 90 -5.86 -1.48 0.71
CA THR A 90 -5.06 -1.36 1.94
C THR A 90 -5.84 -1.88 3.17
N ARG A 91 -7.15 -1.63 3.24
CA ARG A 91 -8.00 -2.19 4.29
C ARG A 91 -8.12 -3.72 4.24
N LEU A 92 -8.15 -4.33 3.05
CA LEU A 92 -8.11 -5.80 2.91
C LEU A 92 -6.77 -6.37 3.41
N TYR A 93 -5.64 -5.76 3.06
CA TYR A 93 -4.33 -6.18 3.58
C TYR A 93 -4.27 -6.14 5.11
N ARG A 94 -4.80 -5.08 5.72
CA ARG A 94 -4.89 -5.02 7.19
C ARG A 94 -5.81 -6.10 7.75
N ALA A 95 -7.01 -6.25 7.19
CA ALA A 95 -8.03 -7.18 7.68
C ALA A 95 -7.60 -8.65 7.58
N TYR A 96 -6.90 -9.01 6.52
CA TYR A 96 -6.51 -10.40 6.25
C TYR A 96 -5.08 -10.71 6.70
N PHE A 97 -4.13 -9.78 6.64
CA PHE A 97 -2.71 -10.09 6.82
C PHE A 97 -2.03 -9.30 7.93
N LEU A 98 -2.74 -8.37 8.59
CA LEU A 98 -2.20 -7.47 9.63
C LEU A 98 -1.01 -6.61 9.19
N ARG A 99 -0.83 -6.42 7.88
CA ARG A 99 0.26 -5.63 7.31
C ARG A 99 -0.24 -4.58 6.33
N THR A 100 0.61 -3.61 6.04
CA THR A 100 0.47 -2.78 4.84
C THR A 100 0.86 -3.60 3.61
N PRO A 101 0.25 -3.35 2.44
CA PRO A 101 0.72 -3.95 1.21
C PRO A 101 2.14 -3.49 0.90
N ASP A 102 2.92 -4.40 0.33
CA ASP A 102 4.11 -4.02 -0.44
C ASP A 102 3.69 -3.42 -1.79
N ALA A 103 4.61 -2.67 -2.41
CA ALA A 103 4.38 -1.97 -3.67
C ALA A 103 3.85 -2.90 -4.80
N GLY A 104 4.49 -4.05 -4.98
CA GLY A 104 4.13 -5.01 -6.02
C GLY A 104 2.74 -5.63 -5.79
N GLY A 105 2.45 -6.01 -4.55
CA GLY A 105 1.15 -6.51 -4.14
C GLY A 105 0.03 -5.50 -4.35
N LEU A 106 0.23 -4.24 -3.94
CA LEU A 106 -0.77 -3.19 -4.14
C LEU A 106 -1.05 -2.99 -5.63
N GLN A 107 0.00 -2.83 -6.45
CA GLN A 107 -0.14 -2.62 -7.89
C GLN A 107 -0.85 -3.79 -8.59
N PHE A 108 -0.54 -5.02 -8.18
CA PHE A 108 -1.19 -6.23 -8.70
C PHE A 108 -2.71 -6.21 -8.49
N TRP A 109 -3.17 -5.86 -7.28
CA TRP A 109 -4.60 -5.83 -6.97
C TRP A 109 -5.29 -4.58 -7.53
N LEU A 110 -4.59 -3.45 -7.54
CA LEU A 110 -5.11 -2.19 -8.08
C LEU A 110 -5.37 -2.29 -9.58
N THR A 111 -4.45 -2.91 -10.33
CA THR A 111 -4.64 -3.20 -11.76
C THR A 111 -5.93 -3.98 -11.97
N ARG A 112 -6.15 -5.07 -11.23
CA ARG A 112 -7.38 -5.88 -11.33
C ARG A 112 -8.63 -5.09 -10.98
N TYR A 113 -8.57 -4.30 -9.91
CA TYR A 113 -9.70 -3.51 -9.44
C TYR A 113 -10.07 -2.39 -10.44
N ARG A 114 -9.09 -1.87 -11.18
CA ARG A 114 -9.28 -0.91 -12.27
C ARG A 114 -9.80 -1.57 -13.54
N SER A 115 -9.38 -2.80 -13.83
CA SER A 115 -9.90 -3.62 -14.94
C SER A 115 -11.29 -4.23 -14.69
N GLY A 116 -12.05 -3.72 -13.72
CA GLY A 116 -13.43 -4.11 -13.48
C GLY A 116 -13.64 -5.32 -12.56
N ARG A 117 -12.58 -5.88 -11.94
CA ARG A 117 -12.79 -6.89 -10.88
C ARG A 117 -13.44 -6.25 -9.66
N TYR A 118 -14.33 -6.98 -9.02
CA TYR A 118 -15.03 -6.50 -7.82
C TYR A 118 -14.19 -6.69 -6.56
N LEU A 119 -14.37 -5.80 -5.58
CA LEU A 119 -13.67 -5.88 -4.30
C LEU A 119 -13.96 -7.18 -3.54
N TRP A 120 -15.19 -7.70 -3.60
CA TRP A 120 -15.56 -8.97 -2.96
C TRP A 120 -14.77 -10.16 -3.53
N TRP A 121 -14.48 -10.14 -4.84
CA TRP A 121 -13.69 -11.18 -5.51
C TRP A 121 -12.22 -11.12 -5.07
N ILE A 122 -11.68 -9.91 -4.91
CA ILE A 122 -10.34 -9.70 -4.36
C ILE A 122 -10.29 -10.18 -2.90
N SER A 123 -11.28 -9.82 -2.08
CA SER A 123 -11.44 -10.28 -0.70
C SER A 123 -11.44 -11.82 -0.60
N SER A 124 -12.19 -12.49 -1.49
CA SER A 124 -12.20 -13.95 -1.58
C SER A 124 -10.84 -14.53 -1.94
N SER A 125 -10.10 -13.88 -2.84
CA SER A 125 -8.74 -14.29 -3.21
C SER A 125 -7.76 -14.16 -2.04
N PHE A 126 -7.91 -13.16 -1.17
CA PHE A 126 -7.11 -13.03 0.05
C PHE A 126 -7.43 -14.16 1.03
N ALA A 127 -8.71 -14.46 1.25
CA ALA A 127 -9.16 -15.55 2.12
C ALA A 127 -8.63 -16.92 1.68
N ALA A 128 -8.53 -17.14 0.36
CA ALA A 128 -8.06 -18.40 -0.22
C ALA A 128 -6.53 -18.46 -0.41
N SER A 129 -5.80 -17.39 -0.09
CA SER A 129 -4.36 -17.33 -0.31
C SER A 129 -3.59 -18.25 0.64
N SER A 130 -2.42 -18.71 0.20
CA SER A 130 -1.48 -19.43 1.07
C SER A 130 -1.06 -18.57 2.26
N GLU A 131 -0.93 -17.25 2.09
CA GLU A 131 -0.61 -16.32 3.20
C GLU A 131 -1.69 -16.33 4.29
N PHE A 132 -2.97 -16.39 3.92
CA PHE A 132 -4.07 -16.48 4.88
C PHE A 132 -4.06 -17.83 5.60
N THR A 133 -4.03 -18.93 4.82
CA THR A 133 -4.07 -20.29 5.34
C THR A 133 -2.86 -20.59 6.24
N ASN A 134 -1.66 -20.12 5.87
CA ASN A 134 -0.46 -20.31 6.70
C ASN A 134 -0.54 -19.52 8.02
N ARG A 135 -1.28 -18.41 8.04
CA ARG A 135 -1.38 -17.57 9.24
C ARG A 135 -2.46 -18.04 10.21
N TYR A 136 -3.62 -18.45 9.70
CA TYR A 136 -4.78 -18.74 10.55
C TYR A 136 -5.34 -20.16 10.39
N GLY A 137 -4.89 -20.92 9.40
CA GLY A 137 -5.45 -22.22 9.08
C GLY A 137 -6.87 -22.12 8.51
N ALA A 138 -7.62 -23.23 8.64
CA ALA A 138 -9.02 -23.28 8.27
C ALA A 138 -9.88 -22.66 9.38
N LEU A 139 -10.79 -21.76 9.00
CA LEU A 139 -11.71 -21.09 9.91
C LEU A 139 -13.15 -21.32 9.45
N SER A 140 -14.06 -21.46 10.41
CA SER A 140 -15.49 -21.30 10.15
C SER A 140 -15.84 -19.84 9.84
N ASN A 141 -17.02 -19.59 9.26
CA ASN A 141 -17.48 -18.22 8.99
C ASN A 141 -17.51 -17.35 10.26
N ALA A 142 -17.88 -17.92 11.40
CA ALA A 142 -17.95 -17.18 12.66
C ALA A 142 -16.55 -16.78 13.16
N GLU A 143 -15.59 -17.70 13.07
CA GLU A 143 -14.18 -17.44 13.42
C GLU A 143 -13.56 -16.43 12.45
N PHE A 144 -13.83 -16.56 11.15
CA PHE A 144 -13.40 -15.60 10.14
C PHE A 144 -13.90 -14.19 10.42
N VAL A 145 -15.21 -14.02 10.69
CA VAL A 145 -15.79 -12.71 11.02
C VAL A 145 -15.14 -12.15 12.29
N ASN A 146 -15.03 -12.95 13.35
CA ASN A 146 -14.42 -12.50 14.60
C ASN A 146 -12.95 -12.07 14.42
N LEU A 147 -12.21 -12.78 13.58
CA LEU A 147 -10.84 -12.44 13.22
C LEU A 147 -10.76 -11.08 12.51
N VAL A 148 -11.66 -10.81 11.56
CA VAL A 148 -11.71 -9.50 10.88
C VAL A 148 -12.01 -8.38 11.87
N TYR A 149 -12.91 -8.60 12.83
CA TYR A 149 -13.17 -7.66 13.93
C TYR A 149 -11.89 -7.37 14.73
N GLN A 150 -11.16 -8.41 15.12
CA GLN A 150 -9.92 -8.24 15.87
C GLN A 150 -8.86 -7.47 15.08
N ASN A 151 -8.67 -7.83 13.80
CA ASN A 151 -7.62 -7.24 12.97
C ASN A 151 -7.85 -5.76 12.63
N VAL A 152 -9.12 -5.39 12.43
CA VAL A 152 -9.51 -4.05 11.99
C VAL A 152 -9.89 -3.14 13.15
N LEU A 153 -10.61 -3.66 14.15
CA LEU A 153 -11.15 -2.88 15.26
C LEU A 153 -10.41 -3.09 16.58
N GLY A 154 -9.50 -4.06 16.66
CA GLY A 154 -8.76 -4.36 17.88
C GLY A 154 -9.62 -4.97 19.00
N ARG A 155 -10.80 -5.50 18.67
CA ARG A 155 -11.74 -6.09 19.64
C ARG A 155 -12.44 -7.32 19.05
N PRO A 156 -12.89 -8.28 19.86
CA PRO A 156 -13.74 -9.36 19.38
C PRO A 156 -15.07 -8.82 18.84
N GLY A 157 -15.68 -9.54 17.90
CA GLY A 157 -17.03 -9.26 17.45
C GLY A 157 -18.03 -9.56 18.57
N ASP A 158 -19.03 -8.69 18.75
CA ASP A 158 -20.15 -9.01 19.63
C ASP A 158 -21.05 -10.08 18.98
N ALA A 159 -21.88 -10.74 19.80
CA ALA A 159 -22.72 -11.85 19.33
C ALA A 159 -23.67 -11.44 18.19
N GLY A 160 -24.22 -10.22 18.23
CA GLY A 160 -25.11 -9.69 17.20
C GLY A 160 -24.36 -9.42 15.89
N GLY A 161 -23.20 -8.78 15.99
CA GLY A 161 -22.31 -8.52 14.86
C GLY A 161 -21.87 -9.81 14.17
N ILE A 162 -21.39 -10.81 14.93
CA ILE A 162 -20.97 -12.10 14.36
C ILE A 162 -22.16 -12.81 13.69
N ALA A 163 -23.35 -12.80 14.32
CA ALA A 163 -24.53 -13.45 13.77
C ALA A 163 -25.03 -12.80 12.47
N TYR A 164 -24.86 -11.48 12.33
CA TYR A 164 -25.22 -10.74 11.13
C TYR A 164 -24.27 -11.05 9.96
N TRP A 165 -22.95 -11.00 10.20
CA TRP A 165 -21.94 -11.09 9.13
C TRP A 165 -21.56 -12.52 8.72
N LYS A 166 -21.84 -13.56 9.52
CA LYS A 166 -21.43 -14.94 9.22
C LYS A 166 -22.31 -15.68 8.19
N ARG A 167 -23.39 -15.04 7.73
CA ARG A 167 -24.42 -15.61 6.86
C ARG A 167 -24.04 -15.53 5.39
#